data_AF-M0K2D9-F1
#
_entry.id   AF-M0K2D9-F1
#
_cell.length_a   1.000
_cell.length_b   1.000
_cell.length_c   1.000
_cell.angle_alpha   90.00
_cell.angle_beta   90.00
_cell.angle_gamma   90.00
#
_symmetry.space_group_name_H-M   'P 1'
#
loop_
_entity.id
_entity.type
_entity.pdbx_description
1 polymer ?
#
loop_
_entity_poly.entity_id
_entity_poly.type
_entity_poly.pdbx_seq_one_letter_code
_entity_poly.pdbx_strand_id
1 'polypeptide(L)'
;MSKTVRCTVENRQRVRRAARALQETAPTAVVETMPPVRSEHDAWTLDAVLRETDGVPPEVLRELALTGLTLQPTPTQAEHQYLVATA
;
A
#
# COMPACT_ATOMS: atom_id res chain seq x y z
N MET A 1 -13.92 -4.58 -21.97
CA MET A 1 -14.50 -4.98 -20.67
C MET A 1 -14.21 -3.86 -19.69
N SER A 2 -15.21 -3.07 -19.32
CA SER A 2 -15.02 -1.93 -18.43
C SER A 2 -14.77 -2.46 -17.01
N LYS A 3 -13.52 -2.40 -16.56
CA LYS A 3 -13.13 -2.74 -15.19
C LYS A 3 -13.91 -1.81 -14.27
N THR A 4 -14.95 -2.31 -13.58
CA THR A 4 -15.77 -1.49 -12.69
C THR A 4 -14.88 -0.98 -11.57
N VAL A 5 -14.48 0.28 -11.63
CA VAL A 5 -13.69 0.96 -10.61
C VAL A 5 -14.52 1.05 -9.33
N ARG A 6 -14.27 0.16 -8.36
CA ARG A 6 -15.04 0.08 -7.11
C ARG A 6 -14.46 1.02 -6.06
N CYS A 7 -14.83 2.29 -6.13
CA CYS A 7 -14.56 3.26 -5.06
C CYS A 7 -15.53 3.05 -3.88
N THR A 8 -15.32 1.98 -3.11
CA THR A 8 -16.15 1.68 -1.93
C THR A 8 -15.60 2.31 -0.67
N VAL A 9 -16.49 2.62 0.28
CA VAL A 9 -16.10 3.09 1.62
C VAL A 9 -15.30 2.01 2.36
N GLU A 10 -15.62 0.74 2.13
CA GLU A 10 -14.92 -0.40 2.73
C GLU A 10 -13.45 -0.46 2.27
N ASN A 11 -13.18 -0.40 0.95
CA ASN A 11 -11.81 -0.43 0.42
C ASN A 11 -11.01 0.78 0.89
N ARG A 12 -11.64 1.96 0.99
CA ARG A 12 -11.04 3.14 1.60
C ARG A 12 -10.62 2.89 3.05
N GLN A 13 -11.46 2.24 3.85
CA GLN A 13 -11.15 1.93 5.25
C GLN A 13 -10.02 0.90 5.35
N ARG A 14 -9.98 -0.11 4.48
CA ARG A 14 -8.89 -1.10 4.43
C ARG A 14 -7.54 -0.43 4.17
N VAL A 15 -7.44 0.40 3.14
CA VAL A 15 -6.21 1.14 2.81
C VAL A 15 -5.80 2.10 3.93
N ARG A 16 -6.75 2.80 4.57
CA ARG A 16 -6.42 3.68 5.72
C ARG A 16 -5.92 2.91 6.94
N ARG A 17 -6.51 1.75 7.24
CA ARG A 17 -6.03 0.90 8.34
C ARG A 17 -4.62 0.40 8.09
N ALA A 18 -4.35 -0.04 6.86
CA ALA A 18 -3.01 -0.46 6.47
C ALA A 18 -2.01 0.69 6.57
N ALA A 19 -2.34 1.88 6.05
CA ALA A 19 -1.47 3.04 6.12
C ALA A 19 -1.08 3.38 7.57
N ARG A 20 -2.05 3.35 8.48
CA ARG A 20 -1.80 3.54 9.91
C ARG A 20 -0.92 2.44 10.50
N ALA A 21 -1.23 1.18 10.21
CA ALA A 21 -0.46 0.04 10.71
C ALA A 21 1.01 0.11 10.24
N LEU A 22 1.26 0.51 8.99
CA LEU A 22 2.62 0.68 8.46
C LEU A 22 3.40 1.78 9.18
N GLN A 23 2.76 2.91 9.47
CA GLN A 23 3.38 4.01 10.22
C GLN A 23 3.77 3.60 11.65
N GLU A 24 3.00 2.70 12.27
CA GLU A 24 3.25 2.22 13.63
C GLU A 24 4.28 1.06 13.67
N THR A 25 4.46 0.33 12.57
CA THR A 25 5.19 -0.95 12.55
C THR A 25 6.61 -0.84 11.98
N ALA A 26 6.85 0.07 11.03
CA ALA A 26 8.15 0.22 10.40
C ALA A 26 8.56 1.69 10.30
N PRO A 27 9.88 2.00 10.27
CA PRO A 27 10.37 3.31 9.87
C PRO A 27 9.90 3.64 8.44
N THR A 28 8.82 4.40 8.35
CA THR A 28 8.21 4.82 7.09
C THR A 28 8.60 6.26 6.80
N ALA A 29 9.13 6.52 5.60
CA ALA A 29 9.43 7.87 5.14
C ALA A 29 8.16 8.63 4.80
N VAL A 30 7.31 7.97 4.03
CA VAL A 30 6.11 8.51 3.40
C VAL A 30 5.11 7.37 3.31
N VAL A 31 3.86 7.66 3.63
CA VAL A 31 2.73 6.76 3.40
C VAL A 31 1.57 7.57 2.87
N GLU A 32 1.12 7.24 1.67
CA GLU A 32 0.01 7.88 0.98
C GLU A 32 -1.08 6.88 0.61
N THR A 33 -2.31 7.39 0.52
CA THR A 33 -3.46 6.60 0.10
C THR A 33 -4.13 7.28 -1.09
N MET A 34 -4.27 6.56 -2.19
CA MET A 34 -4.85 7.08 -3.43
C MET A 34 -6.22 6.45 -3.69
N PRO A 35 -7.25 7.26 -4.00
CA PRO A 35 -8.52 6.73 -4.48
C PRO A 35 -8.35 6.12 -5.88
N PRO A 36 -9.23 5.17 -6.28
CA PRO A 36 -9.14 4.48 -7.56
C PRO A 36 -9.02 5.41 -8.77
N VAL A 37 -9.68 6.56 -8.75
CA VAL A 37 -9.69 7.55 -9.85
C VAL A 37 -8.35 8.28 -10.05
N ARG A 38 -7.42 8.17 -9.08
CA ARG A 38 -6.07 8.74 -9.15
C ARG A 38 -4.98 7.67 -9.20
N SER A 39 -5.35 6.41 -9.02
CA SER A 39 -4.43 5.28 -9.02
C SER A 39 -4.27 4.74 -10.43
N GLU A 40 -3.04 4.38 -10.80
CA GLU A 40 -2.75 3.65 -12.04
C GLU A 40 -3.32 2.22 -12.05
N HIS A 41 -3.73 1.70 -10.89
CA HIS A 41 -4.23 0.34 -10.72
C HIS A 41 -5.77 0.23 -10.79
N ASP A 42 -6.48 1.36 -10.98
CA ASP A 42 -7.94 1.44 -10.91
C ASP A 42 -8.52 0.93 -9.57
N ALA A 43 -7.74 1.00 -8.49
CA ALA A 43 -8.06 0.47 -7.17
C ALA A 43 -7.65 1.45 -6.06
N TRP A 44 -8.18 1.25 -4.85
CA TRP A 44 -7.68 1.98 -3.70
C TRP A 44 -6.25 1.53 -3.45
N THR A 45 -5.31 2.46 -3.54
CA THR A 45 -3.88 2.16 -3.48
C THR A 45 -3.26 2.76 -2.23
N LEU A 46 -2.44 1.96 -1.57
CA LEU A 46 -1.48 2.38 -0.58
C LEU A 46 -0.13 2.47 -1.27
N ASP A 47 0.53 3.62 -1.14
CA ASP A 47 1.88 3.87 -1.62
C ASP A 47 2.74 4.26 -0.42
N ALA A 48 3.83 3.54 -0.19
CA ALA A 48 4.69 3.73 0.96
C ALA A 48 6.16 3.60 0.59
N VAL A 49 6.96 4.43 1.25
CA VAL A 49 8.42 4.38 1.16
C VAL A 49 8.95 4.01 2.54
N LEU A 50 9.60 2.85 2.63
CA LEU A 50 10.24 2.38 3.86
C LEU A 50 11.69 2.89 3.90
N ARG A 51 12.16 3.27 5.10
CA ARG A 51 13.55 3.69 5.33
C ARG A 51 14.31 2.59 6.03
N GLU A 52 15.62 2.52 5.76
CA GLU A 52 16.56 1.69 6.53
C GLU A 52 16.22 0.18 6.47
N THR A 53 15.57 -0.27 5.39
CA THR A 53 15.23 -1.69 5.19
C THR A 53 15.75 -2.21 3.85
N ASP A 54 16.41 -3.37 3.89
CA ASP A 54 16.74 -4.15 2.70
C ASP A 54 15.55 -5.06 2.36
N GLY A 55 14.61 -4.54 1.56
CA GLY A 55 13.38 -5.25 1.22
C GLY A 55 12.20 -4.90 2.12
N VAL A 56 11.06 -5.58 1.89
CA VAL A 56 9.83 -5.36 2.65
C VAL A 56 9.86 -6.18 3.95
N PRO A 57 9.78 -5.55 5.13
CA PRO A 57 9.76 -6.26 6.40
C PRO A 57 8.58 -7.24 6.51
N PRO A 58 8.74 -8.39 7.18
CA PRO A 58 7.66 -9.37 7.33
C PRO A 58 6.46 -8.81 8.09
N GLU A 59 6.67 -7.88 9.02
CA GLU A 59 5.61 -7.21 9.77
C GLU A 59 4.74 -6.37 8.83
N VAL A 60 5.36 -5.66 7.88
CA VAL A 60 4.66 -4.90 6.84
C VAL A 60 3.80 -5.83 5.98
N LEU A 61 4.34 -6.97 5.54
CA LEU A 61 3.58 -7.97 4.77
C LEU A 61 2.40 -8.52 5.56
N ARG A 62 2.58 -8.77 6.86
CA ARG A 62 1.51 -9.23 7.74
C ARG A 62 0.39 -8.20 7.85
N GLU A 63 0.70 -6.93 8.05
CA GLU A 63 -0.32 -5.88 8.17
C GLU A 63 -1.09 -5.66 6.86
N LEU A 64 -0.41 -5.77 5.70
CA LEU A 64 -1.07 -5.78 4.40
C LEU A 64 -2.03 -6.97 4.25
N ALA A 65 -1.60 -8.17 4.64
CA ALA A 65 -2.44 -9.36 4.61
C ALA A 65 -3.66 -9.24 5.53
N LEU A 66 -3.48 -8.73 6.76
CA LEU A 66 -4.58 -8.52 7.72
C LEU A 66 -5.62 -7.51 7.22
N THR A 67 -5.20 -6.56 6.39
CA THR A 67 -6.08 -5.54 5.82
C THR A 67 -6.66 -5.94 4.46
N GLY A 68 -6.26 -7.11 3.94
CA GLY A 68 -6.71 -7.64 2.66
C GLY A 68 -6.15 -6.87 1.46
N LEU A 69 -4.97 -6.28 1.60
CA LEU A 69 -4.26 -5.60 0.52
C LEU A 69 -3.28 -6.55 -0.18
N THR A 70 -3.21 -6.43 -1.50
CA THR A 70 -2.28 -7.20 -2.32
C THR A 70 -1.11 -6.31 -2.72
N LEU A 71 0.11 -6.76 -2.43
CA LEU A 71 1.34 -6.11 -2.86
C LEU A 71 1.44 -6.11 -4.39
N GLN A 72 1.73 -4.95 -4.97
CA GLN A 72 1.98 -4.80 -6.40
C GLN A 72 3.49 -4.93 -6.68
N PRO A 73 3.87 -5.56 -7.80
CA PRO A 73 5.27 -5.67 -8.20
C PRO A 73 5.82 -4.27 -8.48
N THR A 74 6.67 -3.77 -7.58
CA THR A 74 7.28 -2.44 -7.71
C THR A 74 8.79 -2.62 -7.94
N PRO A 75 9.40 -1.93 -8.92
CA PRO A 75 10.85 -2.00 -9.11
C PRO A 75 11.59 -1.39 -7.91
N THR A 76 12.55 -2.12 -7.36
CA THR A 76 13.37 -1.68 -6.22
C THR A 76 14.32 -0.55 -6.67
N GLN A 77 14.18 0.64 -6.10
CA GLN A 77 15.14 1.74 -6.33
C GLN A 77 16.16 1.78 -5.19
N ALA A 78 17.33 1.22 -5.47
CA ALA A 78 18.64 1.22 -4.77
C ALA A 78 18.78 1.66 -3.29
N GLU A 79 18.13 2.73 -2.84
CA GLU A 79 18.33 3.38 -1.53
C GLU A 79 17.06 3.50 -0.67
N HIS A 80 15.87 3.30 -1.24
CA HIS A 80 14.61 3.25 -0.51
C HIS A 80 13.74 2.10 -1.00
N GLN A 81 13.10 1.39 -0.07
CA GLN A 81 12.16 0.34 -0.45
C GLN A 81 10.79 0.96 -0.73
N TYR A 82 10.43 1.00 -2.00
CA TYR A 82 9.08 1.37 -2.45
C TYR A 82 8.13 0.19 -2.31
N LEU A 83 6.92 0.49 -1.84
CA LEU A 83 5.87 -0.47 -1.61
C LEU A 83 4.55 0.09 -2.13
N VAL A 84 3.96 -0.62 -3.08
CA VAL A 84 2.61 -0.33 -3.58
C VAL A 84 1.71 -1.50 -3.24
N ALA A 85 0.51 -1.23 -2.71
CA ALA A 85 -0.48 -2.25 -2.41
C ALA A 85 -1.90 -1.79 -2.74
N THR A 86 -2.78 -2.71 -3.15
CA THR A 86 -4.14 -2.38 -3.65
C THR A 86 -5.23 -3.20 -2.96
N ALA A 87 -6.41 -2.61 -2.77
CA ALA A 87 -7.62 -3.23 -2.22
C ALA A 87 -8.67 -3.64 -3.28
#